data_AF-A0A109QJ86-F1
#
_entry.id   AF-A0A109QJ86-F1
#
_cell.length_a   1.000
_cell.length_b   1.000
_cell.length_c   1.000
_cell.angle_alpha   90.00
_cell.angle_beta   90.00
_cell.angle_gamma   90.00
#
_symmetry.space_group_name_H-M   'P 1'
#
loop_
_entity.id
_entity.type
_entity.pdbx_description
1 polymer ?
#
loop_
_entity_poly.entity_id
_entity_poly.type
_entity_poly.pdbx_seq_one_letter_code
_entity_poly.pdbx_strand_id
1 'polypeptide(L)'
;MDENTVLLAQDETHVHSYQALRATWSPKGEQKQIPTYGHHAQVTLFGTVDTQTGDIFCTTADSCNAASFLEFLKKVMKRYANKKVIMIIDNARIHHAKLLRPFLKEHHQRLYLLFLPPYSPNLNPIEKLWRWLKDSVISNVFHKNQSEIEQAVQRFLDFTQSCPEQVLRRIGY
;
A
#
# COMPACT_ATOMS: atom_id res chain seq x y z
N MET A 1 17.51 14.48 8.43
CA MET A 1 17.27 14.65 6.99
C MET A 1 16.92 16.10 6.73
N ASP A 2 17.23 16.63 5.55
CA ASP A 2 16.81 17.98 5.14
C ASP A 2 15.27 18.06 5.14
N GLU A 3 14.69 19.19 5.58
CA GLU A 3 13.23 19.39 5.67
C GLU A 3 12.53 19.23 4.31
N ASN A 4 13.29 19.39 3.23
CA ASN A 4 12.80 19.26 1.86
C ASN A 4 12.93 17.85 1.26
N THR A 5 13.24 16.84 2.08
CA THR A 5 13.36 15.44 1.65
C THR A 5 12.33 14.55 2.35
N VAL A 6 11.63 13.71 1.58
CA VAL A 6 10.72 12.67 2.10
C VAL A 6 11.30 11.28 1.85
N LEU A 7 11.17 10.41 2.84
CA LEU A 7 11.61 9.03 2.79
C LEU A 7 10.39 8.11 2.78
N LEU A 8 10.04 7.62 1.59
CA LEU A 8 8.83 6.85 1.36
C LEU A 8 9.18 5.36 1.24
N ALA A 9 8.59 4.52 2.07
CA ALA A 9 8.57 3.08 1.84
C ALA A 9 7.42 2.74 0.89
N GLN A 10 7.70 2.04 -0.19
CA GLN A 10 6.71 1.70 -1.23
C GLN A 10 6.62 0.19 -1.42
N ASP A 11 5.40 -0.27 -1.69
CA ASP A 11 5.10 -1.65 -2.03
C ASP A 11 3.71 -1.72 -2.70
N GLU A 12 3.40 -2.87 -3.27
CA GLU A 12 2.09 -3.19 -3.82
C GLU A 12 1.37 -4.24 -2.99
N THR A 13 0.05 -4.10 -2.86
CA THR A 13 -0.77 -5.14 -2.26
C THR A 13 -2.03 -5.40 -3.06
N HIS A 14 -2.42 -6.66 -3.11
CA HIS A 14 -3.74 -7.06 -3.57
C HIS A 14 -4.67 -7.24 -2.37
N VAL A 15 -5.85 -6.63 -2.45
CA VAL A 15 -6.96 -6.82 -1.52
C VAL A 15 -8.02 -7.61 -2.28
N HIS A 16 -8.17 -8.88 -1.90
CA HIS A 16 -9.11 -9.78 -2.54
C HIS A 16 -10.43 -9.82 -1.76
N SER A 17 -11.52 -10.13 -2.46
CA SER A 17 -12.82 -10.42 -1.85
C SER A 17 -12.87 -11.77 -1.13
N TYR A 18 -11.83 -12.61 -1.24
CA TYR A 18 -11.79 -13.88 -0.53
C TYR A 18 -11.59 -13.68 0.98
N GLN A 19 -12.22 -14.55 1.75
CA GLN A 19 -12.27 -14.46 3.19
C GLN A 19 -10.92 -14.84 3.79
N ALA A 20 -10.23 -13.90 4.41
CA ALA A 20 -9.26 -14.22 5.45
C ALA A 20 -10.06 -14.55 6.71
N LEU A 21 -10.55 -15.79 6.82
CA LEU A 21 -11.20 -16.26 8.04
C LEU A 21 -10.19 -16.21 9.17
N ARG A 22 -10.47 -15.40 10.20
CA ARG A 22 -9.64 -15.31 11.39
C ARG A 22 -10.44 -15.75 12.61
N ALA A 23 -9.78 -16.47 13.51
CA ALA A 23 -10.37 -16.85 14.78
C ALA A 23 -10.87 -15.60 15.52
N THR A 24 -12.13 -15.63 15.95
CA THR A 24 -12.77 -14.57 16.73
C THR A 24 -13.62 -15.22 17.82
N TRP A 25 -13.83 -14.50 18.92
CA TRP A 25 -14.73 -14.94 19.98
C TRP A 25 -16.18 -14.74 19.54
N SER A 26 -17.03 -15.73 19.83
CA SER A 26 -18.48 -15.67 19.63
C SER A 26 -19.17 -16.48 20.72
N PRO A 27 -20.40 -16.09 21.15
CA PRO A 27 -21.17 -16.90 22.09
C PRO A 27 -21.37 -18.32 21.58
N LYS A 28 -21.38 -19.29 22.49
CA LYS A 28 -21.57 -20.71 22.13
C LYS A 28 -22.95 -20.89 21.50
N GLY A 29 -22.98 -21.26 20.22
CA GLY A 29 -24.21 -21.41 19.43
C GLY A 29 -24.52 -20.23 18.48
N GLU A 30 -23.81 -19.11 18.61
CA GLU A 30 -23.99 -17.90 17.78
C GLU A 30 -22.73 -17.60 16.96
N GLN A 31 -22.14 -18.64 16.36
CA GLN A 31 -20.95 -18.45 15.53
C GLN A 31 -21.28 -17.57 14.32
N LYS A 32 -20.48 -16.52 14.11
CA LYS A 32 -20.62 -15.64 12.95
C LYS A 32 -20.45 -16.44 11.66
N GLN A 33 -21.53 -16.56 10.89
CA GLN A 33 -21.51 -17.14 9.54
C GLN A 33 -21.15 -16.07 8.53
N ILE A 34 -20.22 -16.36 7.62
CA ILE A 34 -19.81 -15.43 6.56
C ILE A 34 -20.17 -16.04 5.20
N PRO A 35 -21.14 -15.47 4.46
CA PRO A 35 -21.58 -16.04 3.18
C PRO A 35 -20.45 -16.02 2.14
N THR A 36 -20.33 -17.10 1.36
CA THR A 36 -19.38 -17.23 0.24
C THR A 36 -20.12 -17.25 -1.08
N TYR A 37 -19.65 -16.48 -2.06
CA TYR A 37 -20.12 -16.55 -3.45
C TYR A 37 -18.93 -16.76 -4.39
N GLY A 38 -19.11 -17.50 -5.49
CA GLY A 38 -18.07 -17.88 -6.46
C GLY A 38 -17.55 -16.75 -7.36
N HIS A 39 -17.68 -15.49 -6.94
CA HIS A 39 -17.18 -14.32 -7.66
C HIS A 39 -15.94 -13.78 -6.96
N HIS A 40 -14.86 -13.62 -7.74
CA HIS A 40 -13.56 -13.15 -7.25
C HIS A 40 -13.34 -11.70 -7.69
N ALA A 41 -13.56 -10.75 -6.78
CA ALA A 41 -13.17 -9.37 -6.99
C ALA A 41 -11.82 -9.11 -6.31
N GLN A 42 -11.00 -8.26 -6.92
CA GLN A 42 -9.72 -7.85 -6.34
C GLN A 42 -9.48 -6.37 -6.64
N VAL A 43 -8.79 -5.70 -5.71
CA VAL A 43 -8.26 -4.35 -5.90
C VAL A 43 -6.76 -4.44 -5.75
N THR A 44 -6.03 -3.95 -6.75
CA THR A 44 -4.58 -3.75 -6.65
C THR A 44 -4.30 -2.35 -6.16
N LEU A 45 -3.47 -2.23 -5.13
CA LEU A 45 -3.06 -0.97 -4.55
C LEU A 45 -1.55 -0.81 -4.72
N PHE A 46 -1.15 0.37 -5.18
CA PHE A 46 0.21 0.88 -5.02
C PHE A 46 0.20 1.86 -3.86
N GLY A 47 1.07 1.68 -2.88
CA GLY A 47 1.11 2.52 -1.69
C GLY A 47 2.51 2.98 -1.33
N THR A 48 2.56 4.13 -0.67
CA THR A 48 3.74 4.68 -0.02
C THR A 48 3.38 5.07 1.41
N VAL A 49 4.31 4.88 2.34
CA VAL A 49 4.24 5.45 3.68
C VAL A 49 5.50 6.27 3.94
N ASP A 50 5.33 7.51 4.39
CA ASP A 50 6.44 8.33 4.86
C ASP A 50 6.89 7.81 6.23
N THR A 51 8.14 7.34 6.28
CA THR A 51 8.74 6.75 7.49
C THR A 51 8.95 7.76 8.62
N GLN A 52 8.90 9.06 8.34
CA GLN A 52 9.08 10.11 9.35
C GLN A 52 7.75 10.67 9.86
N THR A 53 6.76 10.81 8.97
CA THR A 53 5.48 11.46 9.32
C THR A 53 4.32 10.48 9.48
N GLY A 54 4.45 9.26 8.95
CA GLY A 54 3.36 8.29 8.88
C GLY A 54 2.31 8.64 7.81
N ASP A 55 2.55 9.64 6.95
CA ASP A 55 1.65 9.98 5.84
C ASP A 55 1.58 8.80 4.86
N ILE A 56 0.36 8.39 4.53
CA ILE A 56 0.10 7.27 3.62
C ILE A 56 -0.50 7.82 2.34
N PHE A 57 0.09 7.44 1.20
CA PHE A 57 -0.44 7.75 -0.11
C PHE A 57 -0.61 6.47 -0.92
N CYS A 58 -1.85 6.18 -1.33
CA CYS A 58 -2.22 4.97 -2.06
C CYS A 58 -3.02 5.31 -3.32
N THR A 59 -2.87 4.49 -4.35
CA THR A 59 -3.69 4.55 -5.56
C THR A 59 -4.10 3.16 -6.00
N THR A 60 -5.32 3.02 -6.48
CA THR A 60 -5.81 1.79 -7.13
C THR A 60 -5.26 1.68 -8.55
N ALA A 61 -5.10 0.44 -9.01
CA ALA A 61 -4.75 0.11 -10.39
C ALA A 61 -5.47 -1.16 -10.84
N ASP A 62 -5.76 -1.24 -12.13
CA ASP A 62 -6.41 -2.42 -12.72
C ASP A 62 -5.46 -3.63 -12.79
N SER A 63 -4.15 -3.38 -12.82
CA SER A 63 -3.13 -4.44 -12.85
C SER A 63 -1.82 -4.01 -12.18
N CYS A 64 -1.07 -4.98 -11.67
CA CYS A 64 0.27 -4.76 -11.14
C CYS A 64 1.29 -4.91 -12.27
N ASN A 65 1.53 -3.83 -13.03
CA ASN A 65 2.48 -3.81 -14.12
C ASN A 65 3.31 -2.51 -14.14
N ALA A 66 4.34 -2.46 -14.98
CA ALA A 66 5.25 -1.32 -15.05
C ALA A 66 4.58 0.00 -15.51
N ALA A 67 3.51 -0.07 -16.32
CA ALA A 67 2.77 1.12 -16.74
C ALA A 67 1.94 1.70 -15.59
N SER A 68 1.26 0.84 -14.81
CA SER A 68 0.54 1.25 -13.60
C SER A 68 1.50 1.80 -12.53
N PHE A 69 2.67 1.19 -12.38
CA PHE A 69 3.72 1.73 -11.51
C PHE A 69 4.24 3.09 -11.98
N LEU A 70 4.42 3.31 -13.29
CA LEU A 70 4.79 4.61 -13.84
C LEU A 70 3.74 5.68 -13.52
N GLU A 71 2.46 5.37 -13.70
CA GLU A 71 1.37 6.29 -13.34
C GLU A 71 1.32 6.58 -11.85
N PHE A 72 1.64 5.59 -11.01
CA PHE A 72 1.81 5.80 -9.57
C PHE A 72 2.96 6.77 -9.27
N LEU A 73 4.14 6.56 -9.86
CA LEU A 73 5.29 7.46 -9.68
C LEU A 73 4.96 8.91 -10.09
N LYS A 74 4.26 9.10 -11.21
CA LYS A 74 3.79 10.44 -11.63
C LYS A 74 2.92 11.11 -10.56
N LYS A 75 1.99 10.36 -9.97
CA LYS A 75 1.11 10.87 -8.90
C LYS A 75 1.90 11.20 -7.63
N VAL A 76 2.87 10.37 -7.24
CA VAL A 76 3.78 10.64 -6.12
C VAL A 76 4.56 11.94 -6.38
N MET A 77 5.18 12.08 -7.56
CA MET A 77 5.95 13.28 -7.90
C MET A 77 5.10 14.54 -7.99
N LYS A 78 3.80 14.42 -8.29
CA LYS A 78 2.83 15.53 -8.22
C LYS A 78 2.46 15.88 -6.78
N ARG A 79 2.23 14.89 -5.91
CA ARG A 79 1.94 15.12 -4.47
C ARG A 79 3.12 15.80 -3.77
N TYR A 80 4.33 15.39 -4.10
CA TYR A 80 5.57 15.91 -3.52
C TYR A 80 6.31 16.85 -4.50
N ALA A 81 5.58 17.72 -5.20
CA ALA A 81 6.09 18.55 -6.29
C ALA A 81 7.38 19.34 -5.94
N ASN A 82 7.50 19.80 -4.70
CA ASN A 82 8.61 20.65 -4.25
C ASN A 82 9.67 19.92 -3.41
N LYS A 83 9.49 18.63 -3.15
CA LYS A 83 10.39 17.84 -2.29
C LYS A 83 11.27 16.90 -3.09
N LYS A 84 12.40 16.51 -2.50
CA LYS A 84 13.18 15.34 -2.92
C LYS A 84 12.54 14.08 -2.34
N VAL A 85 12.29 13.09 -3.18
CA VAL A 85 11.68 11.81 -2.83
C VAL A 85 12.76 10.74 -2.88
N ILE A 86 13.04 10.15 -1.73
CA ILE A 86 13.80 8.90 -1.63
C ILE A 86 12.76 7.80 -1.40
N MET A 87 12.63 6.89 -2.36
CA MET A 87 11.64 5.82 -2.32
C MET A 87 12.34 4.49 -2.10
N ILE A 88 12.09 3.87 -0.95
CA ILE A 88 12.54 2.53 -0.60
C ILE A 88 11.61 1.53 -1.27
N ILE A 89 12.17 0.63 -2.09
CA ILE A 89 11.41 -0.35 -2.88
C ILE A 89 12.07 -1.74 -2.83
N ASP A 90 11.30 -2.78 -3.14
CA ASP A 90 11.84 -4.12 -3.31
C ASP A 90 12.49 -4.30 -4.70
N ASN A 91 12.89 -5.53 -5.05
CA ASN A 91 13.50 -5.83 -6.36
C ASN A 91 12.49 -6.43 -7.37
N ALA A 92 11.19 -6.11 -7.25
CA ALA A 92 10.20 -6.60 -8.20
C ALA A 92 10.57 -6.20 -9.63
N ARG A 93 10.32 -7.11 -10.58
CA ARG A 93 10.69 -6.92 -11.99
C ARG A 93 10.09 -5.65 -12.60
N ILE A 94 8.93 -5.22 -12.10
CA ILE A 94 8.24 -3.99 -12.54
C ILE A 94 9.09 -2.74 -12.30
N HIS A 95 9.86 -2.68 -11.20
CA HIS A 95 10.71 -1.54 -10.84
C HIS A 95 11.96 -1.41 -11.71
N HIS A 96 12.38 -2.50 -12.38
CA HIS A 96 13.50 -2.52 -13.31
C HIS A 96 13.08 -2.37 -14.78
N ALA A 97 11.80 -2.17 -15.05
CA ALA A 97 11.28 -2.09 -16.40
C ALA A 97 11.91 -0.94 -17.20
N LYS A 98 12.33 -1.22 -18.43
CA LYS A 98 12.92 -0.22 -19.34
C LYS A 98 12.00 0.99 -19.57
N LEU A 99 10.69 0.77 -19.49
CA LEU A 99 9.64 1.78 -19.59
C LEU A 99 9.83 2.94 -18.59
N LEU A 100 10.38 2.66 -17.40
CA LEU A 100 10.57 3.68 -16.35
C LEU A 100 11.76 4.60 -16.62
N ARG A 101 12.73 4.17 -17.46
CA ARG A 101 14.01 4.87 -17.63
C ARG A 101 13.86 6.34 -18.06
N PRO A 102 13.00 6.71 -19.03
CA PRO A 102 12.84 8.12 -19.42
C PRO A 102 12.36 8.97 -18.25
N PHE A 103 11.36 8.50 -17.51
CA PHE A 103 10.80 9.18 -16.35
C PHE A 103 11.82 9.33 -15.21
N LEU A 104 12.54 8.25 -14.88
CA LEU A 104 13.59 8.31 -13.85
C LEU A 104 14.73 9.24 -14.25
N LYS A 105 15.07 9.30 -15.54
CA LYS A 105 16.08 10.24 -16.06
C LYS A 105 15.59 11.68 -15.98
N GLU A 106 14.33 11.94 -16.34
CA GLU A 106 13.72 13.28 -16.24
C GLU A 106 13.70 13.77 -14.78
N HIS A 107 13.38 12.88 -13.84
CA HIS A 107 13.24 13.21 -12.42
C HIS A 107 14.48 12.93 -11.56
N HIS A 108 15.64 12.61 -12.14
CA HIS A 108 16.83 12.12 -11.41
C HIS A 108 17.36 13.05 -10.30
N GLN A 109 17.06 14.35 -10.34
CA GLN A 109 17.46 15.31 -9.31
C GLN A 109 16.55 15.29 -8.07
N ARG A 110 15.35 14.71 -8.21
CA ARG A 110 14.30 14.73 -7.18
C ARG A 110 13.77 13.36 -6.81
N LEU A 111 13.92 12.33 -7.63
CA LEU A 111 13.46 10.98 -7.34
C LEU A 111 14.63 10.01 -7.30
N TYR A 112 14.83 9.38 -6.15
CA TYR A 112 15.84 8.35 -5.93
C TYR A 112 15.16 7.06 -5.49
N LEU A 113 15.35 5.98 -6.24
CA LEU A 113 14.88 4.65 -5.87
C LEU A 113 15.97 3.92 -5.09
N LEU A 114 15.71 3.62 -3.82
CA LEU A 114 16.57 2.85 -2.94
C LEU A 114 16.07 1.40 -2.90
N PHE A 115 16.77 0.50 -3.57
CA PHE A 115 16.41 -0.92 -3.60
C PHE A 115 16.87 -1.60 -2.32
N LEU A 116 15.96 -2.32 -1.67
CA LEU A 116 16.29 -3.19 -0.53
C LEU A 116 17.19 -4.35 -0.99
N PRO A 117 17.95 -4.99 -0.07
CA PRO A 117 18.62 -6.24 -0.39
C PRO A 117 17.60 -7.30 -0.86
N PRO A 118 17.96 -8.16 -1.84
CA PRO A 118 17.08 -9.23 -2.29
C PRO A 118 16.57 -10.09 -1.12
N TYR A 119 15.34 -10.59 -1.25
CA TYR A 119 14.68 -11.46 -0.25
C TYR A 119 14.61 -10.89 1.17
N SER A 120 14.53 -9.55 1.29
CA SER A 120 14.38 -8.87 2.58
C SER A 120 13.02 -8.16 2.75
N PRO A 121 11.86 -8.83 2.49
CA PRO A 121 10.53 -8.23 2.61
C PRO A 121 10.29 -7.65 4.00
N ASN A 122 10.72 -8.36 5.06
CA ASN A 122 10.61 -7.94 6.45
C ASN A 122 11.25 -6.57 6.77
N LEU A 123 12.12 -6.04 5.90
CA LEU A 123 12.72 -4.72 6.06
C LEU A 123 11.86 -3.59 5.51
N ASN A 124 10.82 -3.87 4.73
CA ASN A 124 9.96 -2.85 4.15
C ASN A 124 8.88 -2.41 5.16
N PRO A 125 8.93 -1.17 5.70
CA PRO A 125 8.03 -0.73 6.76
C PRO A 125 6.54 -0.82 6.38
N ILE A 126 6.23 -0.65 5.09
CA ILE A 126 4.86 -0.66 4.58
C ILE A 126 4.19 -2.06 4.65
N GLU A 127 4.95 -3.15 4.76
CA GLU A 127 4.34 -4.48 4.90
C GLU A 127 3.48 -4.61 6.17
N LYS A 128 3.92 -3.96 7.26
CA LYS A 128 3.15 -3.91 8.51
C LYS A 128 1.86 -3.09 8.33
N LEU A 129 1.90 -2.05 7.50
CA LEU A 129 0.73 -1.28 7.12
C LEU A 129 -0.25 -2.13 6.30
N TRP A 130 0.24 -2.91 5.35
CA TRP A 130 -0.59 -3.82 4.55
C TRP A 130 -1.23 -4.92 5.38
N ARG A 131 -0.52 -5.47 6.35
CA ARG A 131 -1.12 -6.40 7.31
C ARG A 131 -2.24 -5.72 8.09
N TRP A 132 -2.06 -4.49 8.54
CA TRP A 132 -3.09 -3.75 9.26
C TRP A 132 -4.31 -3.42 8.37
N LEU A 133 -4.08 -3.00 7.13
CA LEU A 133 -5.14 -2.79 6.13
C LEU A 133 -5.97 -4.06 5.97
N LYS A 134 -5.31 -5.20 5.71
CA LYS A 134 -6.00 -6.48 5.51
C LYS A 134 -6.78 -6.90 6.75
N ASP A 135 -6.20 -6.70 7.93
CA ASP A 135 -6.86 -7.03 9.21
C ASP A 135 -8.11 -6.16 9.46
N SER A 136 -8.12 -4.94 8.94
CA SER A 136 -9.23 -4.00 9.13
C SER A 136 -10.30 -4.12 8.05
N VAL A 137 -9.89 -4.45 6.81
CA VAL A 137 -10.76 -4.40 5.62
C VAL A 137 -11.32 -5.77 5.27
N ILE A 138 -10.53 -6.85 5.33
CA ILE A 138 -10.94 -8.18 4.83
C ILE A 138 -11.12 -9.24 5.92
N SER A 139 -10.61 -9.01 7.14
CA SER A 139 -10.76 -9.98 8.23
C SER A 139 -12.22 -10.11 8.65
N ASN A 140 -12.81 -11.29 8.47
CA ASN A 140 -14.19 -11.60 8.87
C ASN A 140 -15.27 -10.65 8.28
N VAL A 141 -14.99 -10.05 7.12
CA VAL A 141 -15.88 -9.15 6.37
C VAL A 141 -16.05 -9.69 4.96
N PHE A 142 -17.27 -9.63 4.44
CA PHE A 142 -17.59 -9.99 3.07
C PHE A 142 -17.84 -8.73 2.25
N HIS A 143 -17.21 -8.65 1.07
CA HIS A 143 -17.41 -7.59 0.09
C HIS A 143 -18.02 -8.19 -1.17
N LYS A 144 -19.16 -7.65 -1.62
CA LYS A 144 -19.93 -8.16 -2.77
C LYS A 144 -19.26 -7.86 -4.11
N ASN A 145 -18.55 -6.74 -4.19
CA ASN A 145 -17.97 -6.24 -5.44
C ASN A 145 -16.71 -5.39 -5.15
N GLN A 146 -16.02 -5.01 -6.22
CA GLN A 146 -14.79 -4.21 -6.15
C GLN A 146 -15.03 -2.84 -5.47
N SER A 147 -16.17 -2.18 -5.74
CA SER A 147 -16.48 -0.87 -5.17
C SER A 147 -16.57 -0.89 -3.64
N GLU A 148 -17.14 -1.96 -3.06
CA GLU A 148 -17.19 -2.11 -1.61
C GLU A 148 -15.77 -2.23 -0.99
N ILE A 149 -14.86 -2.94 -1.66
CA ILE A 149 -13.46 -3.05 -1.24
C ILE A 149 -12.79 -1.68 -1.30
N GLU A 150 -12.95 -0.95 -2.41
CA GLU A 150 -12.37 0.39 -2.58
C GLU A 150 -12.86 1.36 -1.52
N GLN A 151 -14.16 1.37 -1.22
CA GLN A 151 -14.71 2.19 -0.15
C GLN A 151 -14.17 1.79 1.23
N ALA A 152 -14.00 0.50 1.50
CA ALA A 152 -13.44 0.03 2.76
C ALA A 152 -11.96 0.40 2.92
N VAL A 153 -11.18 0.31 1.84
CA VAL A 153 -9.80 0.81 1.79
C VAL A 153 -9.78 2.31 2.03
N GLN A 154 -10.64 3.10 1.38
CA GLN A 154 -10.70 4.54 1.58
C GLN A 154 -11.00 4.91 3.03
N ARG A 155 -12.01 4.27 3.65
CA ARG A 155 -12.32 4.48 5.09
C ARG A 155 -11.14 4.18 5.99
N PHE A 156 -10.38 3.12 5.68
CA PHE A 156 -9.16 2.80 6.42
C PHE A 156 -8.10 3.90 6.25
N LEU A 157 -7.88 4.39 5.03
CA LEU A 157 -6.92 5.46 4.76
C LEU A 157 -7.29 6.76 5.48
N ASP A 158 -8.56 7.15 5.44
CA ASP A 158 -9.08 8.33 6.14
C ASP A 158 -8.87 8.20 7.67
N PHE A 159 -9.13 7.01 8.21
CA PHE A 159 -8.85 6.72 9.61
C PHE A 159 -7.35 6.85 9.93
N THR A 160 -6.46 6.28 9.11
CA THR A 160 -5.02 6.37 9.35
C THR A 160 -4.47 7.80 9.26
N GLN A 161 -5.04 8.65 8.39
CA GLN A 161 -4.67 10.06 8.31
C GLN A 161 -5.04 10.84 9.59
N SER A 162 -6.10 10.43 10.29
CA SER A 162 -6.45 11.03 11.58
C SER A 162 -5.53 10.61 12.74
N CYS A 163 -4.71 9.57 12.56
CA CYS A 163 -3.90 8.95 13.61
C CYS A 163 -2.47 8.59 13.13
N PRO A 164 -1.66 9.56 12.65
CA PRO A 164 -0.32 9.29 12.09
C PRO A 164 0.65 8.65 13.08
N GLU A 165 0.56 8.98 14.37
CA GLU A 165 1.40 8.36 15.42
C GLU A 165 1.16 6.85 15.54
N GLN A 166 -0.08 6.40 15.34
CA GLN A 166 -0.41 4.98 15.34
C GLN A 166 0.17 4.26 14.11
N VAL A 167 0.26 4.97 12.98
CA VAL A 167 0.94 4.46 11.78
C VAL A 167 2.42 4.25 12.08
N LEU A 168 3.12 5.29 12.55
CA LEU A 168 4.55 5.24 12.91
C LEU A 168 4.87 4.08 13.85
N ARG A 169 4.14 3.99 14.96
CA ARG A 169 4.30 2.90 15.95
C ARG A 169 4.13 1.51 15.32
N ARG A 170 3.21 1.36 14.36
CA ARG A 170 2.96 0.08 13.69
C ARG A 170 4.02 -0.26 12.65
N ILE A 171 4.56 0.71 11.94
CA ILE A 171 5.65 0.49 10.98
C ILE A 171 7.01 0.30 11.68
N GLY A 172 7.11 0.72 12.95
CA GLY A 172 8.25 0.48 13.84
C GLY A 172 9.20 1.66 13.94
N TYR A 173 8.67 2.88 13.78
CA TYR A 173 9.36 4.16 13.93
C TYR A 173 8.74 4.95 15.09
#